data_AF-A0A848L799-F1
#
_entry.id   AF-A0A848L799-F1
#
_cell.length_a   1.000
_cell.length_b   1.000
_cell.length_c   1.000
_cell.angle_alpha   90.00
_cell.angle_beta   90.00
_cell.angle_gamma   90.00
#
_symmetry.space_group_name_H-M   'P 1'
#
loop_
_entity.id
_entity.type
_entity.pdbx_description
1 polymer ?
#
loop_
_entity_poly.entity_id
_entity_poly.type
_entity_poly.pdbx_seq_one_letter_code
_entity_poly.pdbx_strand_id
1 'polypeptide(L)'
;MLKRVEKPEWLRVAEEFEASGLTQREFAGRRGLRLSTLQSWVYRRRRQGSAGAEPPVRLLPAQVSSALAASAPGSVEVVVGGVRVPVSPDADVDYVARLVAALGRSAC
;
A
#
# COMPACT_ATOMS: atom_id res chain seq x y z
N MET A 1 7.87 -44.63 -6.70
CA MET A 1 8.40 -44.16 -8.00
C MET A 1 8.16 -42.66 -8.09
N LEU A 2 9.16 -41.83 -7.79
CA LEU A 2 9.02 -40.36 -7.87
C LEU A 2 9.02 -39.98 -9.37
N LYS A 3 7.86 -39.54 -9.89
CA LYS A 3 7.78 -38.96 -11.24
C LYS A 3 8.67 -37.73 -11.26
N ARG A 4 9.83 -37.82 -11.91
CA ARG A 4 10.69 -36.67 -12.20
C ARG A 4 9.85 -35.71 -13.05
N VAL A 5 9.43 -34.60 -12.44
CA VAL A 5 8.76 -33.53 -13.18
C VAL A 5 9.83 -32.90 -14.06
N GLU A 6 9.85 -33.31 -15.33
CA GLU A 6 10.74 -32.73 -16.32
C GLU A 6 10.49 -31.22 -16.38
N LYS A 7 11.55 -30.42 -16.20
CA LYS A 7 11.44 -28.97 -16.31
C LYS A 7 10.88 -28.63 -17.70
N PRO A 8 9.87 -27.76 -17.78
CA PRO A 8 9.33 -27.37 -19.07
C PRO A 8 10.42 -26.71 -19.92
N GLU A 9 10.43 -27.00 -21.21
CA GLU A 9 11.50 -26.63 -22.15
C GLU A 9 11.87 -25.14 -22.09
N TRP A 10 10.86 -24.26 -22.00
CA TRP A 10 11.06 -22.82 -21.91
C TRP A 10 11.90 -22.38 -20.70
N LEU A 11 11.82 -23.11 -19.57
CA LEU A 11 12.58 -22.82 -18.37
C LEU A 11 14.05 -23.19 -18.55
N ARG A 12 14.33 -24.35 -19.18
CA ARG A 12 15.70 -24.77 -19.52
C ARG A 12 16.35 -23.77 -20.47
N VAL A 13 15.62 -23.35 -21.50
CA VAL A 13 16.11 -22.37 -22.48
C VAL A 13 16.43 -21.03 -21.82
N ALA A 14 15.57 -20.56 -20.92
CA ALA A 14 15.80 -19.31 -20.19
C ALA A 14 16.98 -19.41 -19.20
N GLU A 15 17.17 -20.57 -18.55
CA GLU A 15 18.35 -20.85 -17.70
C GLU A 15 19.65 -20.84 -18.52
N GLU A 16 19.67 -21.51 -19.68
CA GLU A 16 20.81 -21.53 -20.59
C GLU A 16 21.11 -20.13 -21.15
N PHE A 17 20.09 -19.32 -21.44
CA PHE A 17 20.27 -17.93 -21.87
C PHE A 17 21.02 -17.11 -20.81
N GLU A 18 20.58 -17.18 -19.55
CA GLU A 18 21.21 -16.42 -18.47
C GLU A 18 22.66 -16.88 -18.20
N ALA A 19 22.94 -18.18 -18.34
CA ALA A 19 24.29 -18.72 -18.22
C ALA A 19 25.19 -18.37 -19.43
N SER A 20 24.62 -18.09 -20.60
CA SER A 20 25.38 -17.89 -21.84
C SER A 20 26.15 -16.58 -21.93
N GLY A 21 25.74 -15.54 -21.18
CA GLY A 21 26.31 -14.19 -21.29
C GLY A 21 26.06 -13.48 -22.63
N LEU A 22 25.29 -14.10 -23.55
CA LEU A 22 24.96 -13.53 -24.85
C LEU A 22 23.83 -12.50 -24.75
N THR A 23 23.71 -11.62 -25.74
CA THR A 23 22.50 -10.83 -25.87
C THR A 23 21.32 -11.72 -26.29
N GLN A 24 20.09 -11.30 -25.96
CA GLN A 24 18.88 -12.05 -26.33
C GLN A 24 18.75 -12.29 -27.83
N ARG A 25 19.19 -11.33 -28.66
CA ARG A 25 19.14 -11.45 -30.12
C ARG A 25 20.09 -12.53 -30.64
N GLU A 26 21.33 -12.55 -30.12
CA GLU A 26 22.33 -13.54 -30.51
C GLU A 26 21.93 -14.95 -30.06
N PHE A 27 21.46 -15.09 -28.82
CA PHE A 27 21.02 -16.37 -28.29
C PHE A 27 19.80 -16.92 -29.07
N ALA A 28 18.81 -16.06 -29.35
CA ALA A 28 17.65 -16.42 -30.13
C ALA A 28 18.05 -16.86 -31.56
N GLY A 29 18.95 -16.11 -32.20
CA GLY A 29 19.48 -16.42 -33.52
C GLY A 29 20.21 -17.78 -33.57
N ARG A 30 21.11 -18.05 -32.63
CA ARG A 30 21.87 -19.31 -32.56
C ARG A 30 20.98 -20.54 -32.36
N ARG A 31 19.84 -20.36 -31.68
CA ARG A 31 18.91 -21.44 -31.33
C ARG A 31 17.73 -21.57 -32.31
N GLY A 32 17.66 -20.70 -33.33
CA GLY A 32 16.53 -20.67 -34.27
C GLY A 32 15.20 -20.24 -33.62
N LEU A 33 15.25 -19.51 -32.50
CA LEU A 33 14.07 -19.03 -31.79
C LEU A 33 13.72 -17.62 -32.23
N ARG A 34 12.42 -17.30 -32.21
CA ARG A 34 11.98 -15.90 -32.32
C ARG A 34 12.39 -15.14 -31.06
N LEU A 35 12.89 -13.92 -31.24
CA LEU A 35 13.33 -13.05 -30.13
C LEU A 35 12.19 -12.81 -29.11
N SER A 36 10.96 -12.61 -29.58
CA SER A 36 9.79 -12.40 -28.72
C SER A 36 9.48 -13.61 -27.82
N THR A 37 9.72 -14.83 -28.31
CA THR A 37 9.55 -16.06 -27.54
C THR A 37 10.55 -16.09 -26.38
N LEU A 38 11.83 -15.83 -26.67
CA LEU A 38 12.87 -15.78 -25.64
C LEU A 38 12.58 -14.69 -24.60
N GLN A 39 12.16 -13.49 -25.06
CA GLN A 39 11.78 -12.38 -24.19
C GLN A 39 10.65 -12.76 -23.23
N SER A 40 9.58 -13.38 -23.74
CA SER A 40 8.46 -13.84 -22.93
C SER A 40 8.89 -14.86 -21.89
N TRP A 41 9.76 -15.81 -22.25
CA TRP A 41 10.28 -16.83 -21.33
C TRP A 41 11.17 -16.25 -20.23
N VAL A 42 12.09 -15.34 -20.59
CA VAL A 42 12.95 -14.64 -19.62
C VAL A 42 12.11 -13.79 -18.66
N TYR A 43 11.13 -13.06 -19.19
CA TYR A 43 10.21 -12.27 -18.37
C TYR A 43 9.41 -13.13 -17.40
N ARG A 44 8.83 -14.24 -17.88
CA ARG A 44 8.08 -15.19 -17.06
C ARG A 44 8.93 -15.77 -15.94
N ARG A 45 10.18 -16.15 -16.24
CA ARG A 45 11.13 -16.69 -15.26
C ARG A 45 11.46 -15.68 -14.16
N ARG A 46 11.78 -14.43 -14.54
CA ARG A 46 12.05 -13.36 -13.56
C ARG A 46 10.89 -13.14 -12.61
N ARG A 47 9.66 -13.17 -13.14
CA ARG A 47 8.44 -12.99 -12.35
C ARG A 47 8.14 -14.15 -11.39
N GLN A 48 8.50 -15.37 -11.79
CA GLN A 48 8.42 -16.55 -10.90
C GLN A 48 9.50 -16.54 -9.82
N GLY A 49 10.72 -16.08 -10.16
CA GLY A 49 11.81 -15.92 -9.19
C GLY A 49 11.51 -14.87 -8.13
N SER A 50 10.88 -13.74 -8.50
CA SER A 50 10.46 -12.71 -7.54
C SER A 50 9.34 -13.19 -6.61
N ALA A 51 8.42 -14.04 -7.08
CA ALA A 51 7.34 -14.57 -6.26
C ALA A 51 7.79 -15.59 -5.20
N GLY A 52 8.99 -16.16 -5.35
CA GLY A 52 9.57 -17.12 -4.38
C GLY A 52 10.70 -16.55 -3.52
N ALA A 53 11.14 -15.31 -3.76
CA ALA A 53 12.27 -14.68 -3.07
C ALA A 53 11.85 -13.85 -1.85
N GLU A 54 10.56 -13.56 -1.67
CA GLU A 54 10.10 -12.98 -0.42
C GLU A 54 10.04 -14.07 0.67
N PRO A 55 10.70 -13.88 1.83
CA PRO A 55 10.56 -14.81 2.93
C PRO A 55 9.07 -14.93 3.27
N PRO A 56 8.58 -16.13 3.67
CA PRO A 56 7.17 -16.31 4.00
C PRO A 56 6.81 -15.34 5.11
N VAL A 57 6.12 -14.24 4.75
CA VAL A 57 5.69 -13.24 5.70
C VAL A 57 4.59 -13.89 6.52
N ARG A 58 4.84 -14.07 7.82
CA ARG A 58 3.83 -14.52 8.76
C ARG A 58 2.82 -13.38 8.93
N LEU A 59 1.74 -13.43 8.14
CA LEU A 59 0.61 -12.54 8.32
C LEU A 59 -0.08 -12.86 9.65
N LEU A 60 -0.20 -11.85 10.50
CA LEU A 60 -0.98 -11.94 11.74
C LEU A 60 -2.39 -11.43 11.48
N PRO A 61 -3.42 -12.09 12.05
CA PRO A 61 -4.78 -11.56 12.00
C PRO A 61 -4.81 -10.17 12.64
N ALA A 62 -5.06 -9.14 11.84
CA ALA A 62 -5.33 -7.80 12.35
C ALA A 62 -6.81 -7.73 12.73
N GLN A 63 -7.09 -7.49 14.01
CA GLN A 63 -8.43 -7.13 14.45
C GLN A 63 -8.66 -5.68 14.02
N VAL A 64 -9.52 -5.48 13.03
CA VAL A 64 -10.01 -4.14 12.70
C VAL A 64 -11.10 -3.81 13.70
N SER A 65 -10.71 -3.17 14.80
CA SER A 65 -11.68 -2.40 15.57
C SER A 65 -12.16 -1.28 14.67
N SER A 66 -13.35 -1.46 14.09
CA SER A 66 -14.23 -0.33 13.86
C SER A 66 -14.51 0.27 15.23
N ALA A 67 -13.58 1.08 15.73
CA ALA A 67 -14.00 2.20 16.52
C ALA A 67 -14.97 2.90 15.58
N LEU A 68 -16.27 2.76 15.83
CA LEU A 68 -17.21 3.73 15.31
C LEU A 68 -16.51 5.06 15.55
N ALA A 69 -16.14 5.72 14.46
CA ALA A 69 -16.11 7.15 14.48
C ALA A 69 -17.54 7.53 14.86
N ALA A 70 -17.83 7.51 16.16
CA ALA A 70 -18.48 8.65 16.74
C ALA A 70 -17.59 9.79 16.26
N SER A 71 -17.95 10.38 15.12
CA SER A 71 -17.57 11.75 14.84
C SER A 71 -17.87 12.44 16.15
N ALA A 72 -16.83 12.75 16.92
CA ALA A 72 -17.00 13.67 18.02
C ALA A 72 -17.76 14.84 17.40
N PRO A 73 -18.93 15.23 17.94
CA PRO A 73 -19.68 16.35 17.37
C PRO A 73 -18.70 17.49 17.24
N GLY A 74 -18.40 17.91 16.01
CA GLY A 74 -17.20 18.69 15.72
C GLY A 74 -17.20 19.95 16.57
N SER A 75 -16.30 20.09 17.55
CA SER A 75 -16.40 21.21 18.48
C SER A 75 -16.13 22.54 17.76
N VAL A 76 -17.00 23.53 17.98
CA VAL A 76 -16.77 24.92 17.57
C VAL A 76 -15.94 25.59 18.67
N GLU A 77 -14.78 26.16 18.32
CA GLU A 77 -13.94 26.89 19.28
C GLU A 77 -14.29 28.38 19.26
N VAL A 78 -14.64 28.94 20.41
CA VAL A 78 -14.87 30.37 20.58
C VAL A 78 -13.68 30.99 21.33
N VAL A 79 -13.07 32.02 20.75
CA VAL A 79 -11.91 32.71 21.34
C VAL A 79 -12.30 34.11 21.78
N VAL A 80 -12.18 34.40 23.08
CA VAL A 80 -12.49 35.71 23.68
C VAL A 80 -11.34 36.11 24.59
N GLY A 81 -10.65 37.22 24.30
CA GLY A 81 -9.57 37.74 25.15
C GLY A 81 -8.43 36.74 25.42
N GLY A 82 -8.20 35.78 24.52
CA GLY A 82 -7.20 34.72 24.68
C GLY A 82 -7.70 33.45 25.38
N VAL A 83 -8.92 33.45 25.91
CA VAL A 83 -9.58 32.25 26.43
C VAL A 83 -10.22 31.48 25.29
N ARG A 84 -9.94 30.19 25.20
CA ARG A 84 -10.47 29.27 24.19
C ARG A 84 -11.52 28.37 24.84
N VAL A 85 -12.74 28.44 24.34
CA VAL A 85 -13.86 27.63 24.86
C VAL A 85 -14.38 26.72 23.75
N PRO A 86 -14.25 25.39 23.90
CA PRO A 86 -14.89 24.45 23.00
C PRO A 86 -16.40 24.42 23.29
N VAL A 87 -17.20 24.54 22.24
CA VAL A 87 -18.66 24.56 22.28
C VAL A 87 -19.17 23.47 21.34
N SER A 88 -20.26 22.81 21.71
CA SER A 88 -20.94 21.85 20.83
C SER A 88 -21.53 22.57 19.60
N PRO A 89 -21.52 21.98 18.38
CA PRO A 89 -22.25 22.50 17.22
C PRO A 89 -23.71 22.81 17.49
N ASP A 90 -24.35 22.01 18.32
CA ASP A 90 -25.78 22.09 18.62
C ASP A 90 -26.06 23.04 19.79
N ALA A 91 -25.06 23.79 20.25
CA ALA A 91 -25.24 24.74 21.34
C ALA A 91 -26.17 25.89 20.91
N ASP A 92 -27.07 26.25 21.81
CA ASP A 92 -27.94 27.41 21.66
C ASP A 92 -27.10 28.70 21.49
N VAL A 93 -27.37 29.43 20.41
CA VAL A 93 -26.67 30.67 20.05
C VAL A 93 -26.82 31.74 21.14
N ASP A 94 -27.98 31.85 21.79
CA ASP A 94 -28.22 32.82 22.85
C ASP A 94 -27.46 32.45 24.13
N TYR A 95 -27.22 31.16 24.37
CA TYR A 95 -26.34 30.71 25.44
C TYR A 95 -24.88 31.05 25.14
N VAL A 96 -24.40 30.79 23.92
CA VAL A 96 -23.02 31.12 23.50
C VAL A 96 -22.77 32.63 23.57
N ALA A 97 -23.73 33.45 23.13
CA ALA A 97 -23.63 34.91 23.19
C ALA A 97 -23.51 35.41 24.65
N ARG A 98 -24.31 34.86 25.57
CA ARG A 98 -24.22 35.19 27.00
C ARG A 98 -22.88 34.77 27.61
N LEU A 99 -22.37 33.60 27.23
CA LEU A 99 -21.08 33.09 27.70
C LEU A 99 -19.92 33.99 27.23
N VAL A 100 -19.90 34.35 25.94
CA VAL A 100 -18.92 35.27 25.37
C VAL A 100 -18.97 36.64 26.04
N ALA A 101 -20.17 37.19 26.23
CA ALA A 101 -20.34 38.48 26.90
C ALA A 101 -19.87 38.43 28.36
N ALA A 102 -20.09 37.33 29.07
CA ALA A 102 -19.59 37.14 30.43
C ALA A 102 -18.05 37.08 30.48
N LEU A 103 -17.44 36.31 29.59
CA LEU A 103 -15.98 36.19 29.50
C LEU A 103 -15.31 37.53 29.13
N GLY A 104 -15.91 38.29 28.21
CA GLY A 104 -15.42 39.61 27.83
C GLY A 104 -15.48 40.65 28.96
N ARG A 105 -16.40 40.50 29.92
CA ARG A 105 -16.46 41.36 31.12
C ARG A 105 -15.42 41.01 32.18
N SER A 106 -15.03 39.75 32.25
CA SER A 106 -14.03 39.25 33.22
C SER A 106 -12.58 39.41 32.75
N ALA A 107 -12.37 39.71 31.45
CA ALA A 107 -11.06 39.93 30.84
C ALA A 107 -10.63 41.41 30.84
N CYS A 108 -11.48 42.31 31.37
CA CYS A 108 -11.16 43.72 31.64
C CYS A 108 -10.80 43.93 33.12
#